data_AF-A0A2W1U1G2-F1
#
_entry.id   AF-A0A2W1U1G2-F1
#
_cell.length_a   1.000
_cell.length_b   1.000
_cell.length_c   1.000
_cell.angle_alpha   90.00
_cell.angle_beta   90.00
_cell.angle_gamma   90.00
#
_symmetry.space_group_name_H-M   'P 1'
#
loop_
_entity.id
_entity.type
_entity.pdbx_description
1 polymer ?
#
loop_
_entity_poly.entity_id
_entity_poly.type
_entity_poly.pdbx_seq_one_letter_code
_entity_poly.pdbx_strand_id
1 'polypeptide(L)'
;MATRSLLTVPLLITVAAAAAAWLVLGPAAALAFVALAFLEIAMAADSSVPMAGIAGRLHSPARRLFLSLGIVAGVLAMRLLLPPAAVAVGDATDPASSVEEAVFAPGSFSAHLAEVRPALAAFGAAFIWQVFAEYLFNTDRASRRSWLGSLEARLASVARPRVWSLVTALTGVVVTSVLVGSRSGWAAGALLPVALGGVAGIAAYLVSKRTASWALRSGPVGGGSDTASIGVGRGAWRIHLYASTVVFERGLVVFMLFEILDGVYSLSGSGPLGSDGLGALEQAAVAIGAIGVGAVFLARLTSRVDQAAGLKRLRYLKAGAAYVLGVLSVLLWASLLVPIPGVVVGWFGTVVIGSALVSSLPWRAWWRRVVRRPRAV
;
A
#
# COMPACT_ATOMS: atom_id res chain seq x y z
N MET A 1 5.11 8.97 28.37
CA MET A 1 4.19 7.91 28.86
C MET A 1 3.26 7.35 27.78
N ALA A 2 2.74 8.14 26.82
CA ALA A 2 1.87 7.65 25.74
C ALA A 2 2.56 6.73 24.68
N THR A 3 3.89 6.66 24.66
CA THR A 3 4.65 5.85 23.68
C THR A 3 4.67 4.36 23.99
N ARG A 4 4.51 3.97 25.27
CA ARG A 4 4.49 2.56 25.70
C ARG A 4 3.15 1.89 25.36
N SER A 5 2.00 2.56 25.50
CA SER A 5 0.68 1.90 25.36
C SER A 5 0.26 1.53 23.93
N LEU A 6 0.88 2.11 22.90
CA LEU A 6 0.46 1.90 21.50
C LEU A 6 1.12 0.69 20.83
N LEU A 7 2.35 0.34 21.24
CA LEU A 7 3.07 -0.82 20.71
C LEU A 7 2.97 -2.05 21.63
N THR A 8 2.54 -1.89 22.89
CA THR A 8 2.35 -3.02 23.82
C THR A 8 1.34 -4.03 23.29
N VAL A 9 0.20 -3.58 22.76
CA VAL A 9 -0.84 -4.47 22.24
C VAL A 9 -0.30 -5.37 21.12
N PRO A 10 0.27 -4.83 20.02
CA PRO A 10 0.77 -5.69 18.96
C PRO A 10 1.99 -6.55 19.36
N LEU A 11 2.85 -6.07 20.28
CA LEU A 11 3.92 -6.90 20.86
C LEU A 11 3.36 -8.07 21.68
N LEU A 12 2.36 -7.83 22.53
CA LEU A 12 1.70 -8.89 23.32
C LEU A 12 1.02 -9.90 22.41
N ILE A 13 0.36 -9.45 21.34
CA ILE A 13 -0.22 -10.35 20.33
C ILE A 13 0.87 -11.19 19.67
N THR A 14 2.02 -10.59 19.31
CA THR A 14 3.13 -11.32 18.69
C THR A 14 3.69 -12.38 19.64
N VAL A 15 3.93 -12.04 20.90
CA VAL A 15 4.45 -12.97 21.92
C VAL A 15 3.43 -14.10 22.18
N ALA A 16 2.15 -13.75 22.34
CA ALA A 16 1.10 -14.74 22.57
C ALA A 16 0.93 -15.68 21.36
N ALA A 17 0.95 -15.15 20.13
CA ALA A 17 0.85 -15.94 18.92
C ALA A 17 2.09 -16.82 18.69
N ALA A 18 3.30 -16.32 19.00
CA ALA A 18 4.52 -17.11 18.96
C ALA A 18 4.50 -18.25 20.00
N ALA A 19 4.01 -17.98 21.22
CA ALA A 19 3.83 -19.00 22.24
C ALA A 19 2.77 -20.04 21.84
N ALA A 20 1.66 -19.60 21.24
CA ALA A 20 0.64 -20.50 20.71
C ALA A 20 1.19 -21.36 19.57
N ALA A 21 1.95 -20.79 18.63
CA ALA A 21 2.63 -21.53 17.57
C ALA A 21 3.62 -22.55 18.15
N TRP A 22 4.36 -22.19 19.19
CA TRP A 22 5.29 -23.12 19.86
C TRP A 22 4.56 -24.32 20.48
N LEU A 23 3.44 -24.07 21.14
CA LEU A 23 2.68 -25.10 21.85
C LEU A 23 1.87 -26.01 20.91
N VAL A 24 1.34 -25.45 19.81
CA VAL A 24 0.42 -26.16 18.91
C VAL A 24 1.14 -26.75 17.69
N LEU A 25 2.08 -26.01 17.10
CA LEU A 25 2.76 -26.33 15.85
C LEU A 25 4.24 -26.67 16.04
N GLY A 26 4.76 -26.52 17.26
CA GLY A 26 6.14 -26.82 17.61
C GLY A 26 7.12 -25.64 17.43
N PRO A 27 8.38 -25.86 17.84
CA PRO A 27 9.39 -24.80 17.92
C PRO A 27 9.80 -24.21 16.57
N ALA A 28 9.85 -25.03 15.51
CA ALA A 28 10.18 -24.58 14.17
C ALA A 28 9.12 -23.60 13.61
N ALA A 29 7.84 -23.94 13.76
CA ALA A 29 6.72 -23.06 13.38
C ALA A 29 6.73 -21.73 14.15
N ALA A 30 7.06 -21.76 15.45
CA ALA A 30 7.19 -20.55 16.24
C ALA A 30 8.33 -19.64 15.76
N LEU A 31 9.48 -20.21 15.41
CA LEU A 31 10.60 -19.46 14.85
C LEU A 31 10.25 -18.86 13.49
N ALA A 32 9.63 -19.65 12.60
CA ALA A 32 9.15 -19.20 11.30
C ALA A 32 8.13 -18.07 11.45
N PHE A 33 7.18 -18.20 12.39
CA PHE A 33 6.22 -17.16 12.72
C PHE A 33 6.89 -15.88 13.17
N VAL A 34 7.87 -15.94 14.07
CA VAL A 34 8.58 -14.75 14.55
C VAL A 34 9.35 -14.06 13.42
N ALA A 35 10.02 -14.84 12.55
CA ALA A 35 10.74 -14.31 11.40
C ALA A 35 9.79 -13.62 10.41
N LEU A 36 8.67 -14.28 10.06
CA LEU A 36 7.65 -13.71 9.19
C LEU A 36 6.99 -12.48 9.82
N ALA A 37 6.60 -12.54 11.09
CA ALA A 37 6.02 -11.40 11.79
C ALA A 37 7.00 -10.20 11.80
N PHE A 38 8.30 -10.43 11.99
CA PHE A 38 9.30 -9.36 11.93
C PHE A 38 9.38 -8.74 10.54
N LEU A 39 9.44 -9.55 9.48
CA LEU A 39 9.40 -9.07 8.10
C LEU A 39 8.13 -8.24 7.86
N GLU A 40 6.99 -8.73 8.33
CA GLU A 40 5.71 -8.05 8.17
C GLU A 40 5.62 -6.73 8.89
N ILE A 41 6.23 -6.63 10.07
CA ILE A 41 6.33 -5.37 10.82
C ILE A 41 7.25 -4.38 10.12
N ALA A 42 8.38 -4.85 9.57
CA ALA A 42 9.30 -3.99 8.83
C ALA A 42 8.61 -3.37 7.60
N MET A 43 7.91 -4.19 6.82
CA MET A 43 7.16 -3.76 5.63
C MET A 43 5.95 -2.87 5.98
N ALA A 44 5.29 -3.14 7.10
CA ALA A 44 4.23 -2.28 7.63
C ALA A 44 4.75 -0.88 8.04
N ALA A 45 5.99 -0.76 8.52
CA ALA A 45 6.53 0.52 8.97
C ALA A 45 6.62 1.52 7.80
N ASP A 46 7.15 1.09 6.66
CA ASP A 46 7.35 1.94 5.48
C ASP A 46 6.03 2.39 4.84
N SER A 47 5.00 1.55 4.90
CA SER A 47 3.67 1.85 4.37
C SER A 47 2.80 2.69 5.31
N SER A 48 3.14 2.78 6.61
CA SER A 48 2.35 3.50 7.62
C SER A 48 2.29 5.02 7.38
N VAL A 49 3.37 5.62 6.89
CA VAL A 49 3.48 7.08 6.72
C VAL A 49 2.59 7.60 5.60
N PRO A 50 2.61 7.03 4.37
CA PRO A 50 1.64 7.37 3.34
C PRO A 50 0.21 7.20 3.81
N MET A 51 -0.10 6.09 4.48
CA MET A 51 -1.43 5.75 4.99
C MET A 51 -1.94 6.82 5.97
N ALA A 52 -1.08 7.27 6.89
CA ALA A 52 -1.41 8.31 7.86
C ALA A 52 -1.67 9.67 7.19
N GLY A 53 -0.92 9.98 6.13
CA GLY A 53 -1.08 11.19 5.32
C GLY A 53 -2.50 11.36 4.75
N ILE A 54 -3.16 10.24 4.46
CA ILE A 54 -4.53 10.18 3.92
C ILE A 54 -5.55 10.13 5.06
N ALA A 55 -5.28 9.35 6.12
CA ALA A 55 -6.14 9.28 7.30
C ALA A 55 -6.42 10.68 7.86
N GLY A 56 -5.41 11.56 7.88
CA GLY A 56 -5.55 12.95 8.30
C GLY A 56 -6.46 13.83 7.43
N ARG A 57 -6.93 13.35 6.27
CA ARG A 57 -7.93 14.01 5.40
C ARG A 57 -9.34 13.46 5.59
N LEU A 58 -9.49 12.34 6.30
CA LEU A 58 -10.78 11.75 6.62
C LEU A 58 -11.44 12.54 7.76
N HIS A 59 -12.77 12.66 7.72
CA HIS A 59 -13.55 13.21 8.82
C HIS A 59 -13.48 12.26 10.05
N SER A 60 -13.64 12.82 11.25
CA SER A 60 -13.31 12.14 12.53
C SER A 60 -13.86 10.71 12.71
N PRO A 61 -15.14 10.38 12.44
CA PRO A 61 -15.62 9.01 12.59
C PRO A 61 -15.04 8.03 11.55
N ALA A 62 -14.96 8.41 10.27
CA ALA A 62 -14.29 7.57 9.24
C ALA A 62 -12.82 7.35 9.57
N ARG A 63 -12.13 8.40 10.02
CA ARG A 63 -10.71 8.33 10.40
C ARG A 63 -10.48 7.31 11.51
N ARG A 64 -11.32 7.30 12.55
CA ARG A 64 -11.22 6.33 13.65
C ARG A 64 -11.42 4.90 13.16
N LEU A 65 -12.48 4.66 12.39
CA LEU A 65 -12.76 3.31 11.85
C LEU A 65 -11.67 2.83 10.90
N PHE A 66 -11.20 3.72 10.03
CA PHE A 66 -10.11 3.46 9.08
C PHE A 66 -8.83 3.03 9.81
N LEU A 67 -8.44 3.80 10.83
CA LEU A 67 -7.23 3.55 11.62
C LEU A 67 -7.33 2.36 12.58
N SER A 68 -8.55 1.92 12.92
CA SER A 68 -8.76 0.76 13.80
C SER A 68 -8.93 -0.54 13.01
N LEU A 69 -10.02 -0.65 12.25
CA LEU A 69 -10.43 -1.88 11.56
C LEU A 69 -10.13 -1.81 10.06
N GLY A 70 -10.25 -0.64 9.45
CA GLY A 70 -10.11 -0.48 7.99
C GLY A 70 -8.75 -0.94 7.48
N ILE A 71 -7.65 -0.50 8.10
CA ILE A 71 -6.30 -0.93 7.73
C ILE A 71 -6.13 -2.44 7.92
N VAL A 72 -6.58 -3.01 9.05
CA VAL A 72 -6.42 -4.44 9.33
C VAL A 72 -7.17 -5.29 8.31
N ALA A 73 -8.46 -4.99 8.11
CA ALA A 73 -9.30 -5.68 7.14
C ALA A 73 -8.77 -5.50 5.71
N GLY A 74 -8.26 -4.31 5.37
CA GLY A 74 -7.64 -4.03 4.09
C GLY A 74 -6.40 -4.89 3.82
N VAL A 75 -5.48 -4.98 4.78
CA VAL A 75 -4.27 -5.82 4.65
C VAL A 75 -4.65 -7.28 4.50
N LEU A 76 -5.54 -7.80 5.35
CA LEU A 76 -5.98 -9.19 5.28
C LEU A 76 -6.66 -9.51 3.95
N ALA A 77 -7.59 -8.66 3.50
CA ALA A 77 -8.28 -8.87 2.22
C ALA A 77 -7.28 -8.87 1.05
N MET A 78 -6.36 -7.91 1.04
CA MET A 78 -5.42 -7.75 -0.07
C MET A 78 -4.33 -8.83 -0.10
N ARG A 79 -4.01 -9.46 1.04
CA ARG A 79 -3.01 -10.52 1.10
C ARG A 79 -3.54 -11.94 1.05
N LEU A 80 -4.72 -12.16 1.63
CA LEU A 80 -5.30 -13.49 1.71
C LEU A 80 -6.31 -13.75 0.59
N LEU A 81 -7.04 -12.72 0.14
CA LEU A 81 -8.10 -12.90 -0.85
C LEU A 81 -7.68 -12.50 -2.25
N LEU A 82 -6.86 -11.45 -2.40
CA LEU A 82 -6.54 -10.93 -3.72
C LEU A 82 -5.65 -11.85 -4.58
N PRO A 83 -4.61 -12.52 -4.04
CA PRO A 83 -3.80 -13.45 -4.84
C PRO A 83 -4.61 -14.63 -5.38
N PRO A 84 -5.39 -15.37 -4.56
CA PRO A 84 -6.24 -16.44 -5.09
C PRO A 84 -7.31 -15.94 -6.04
N ALA A 85 -7.90 -14.76 -5.79
CA ALA A 85 -8.86 -14.17 -6.71
C ALA A 85 -8.23 -13.80 -8.07
N ALA A 86 -6.97 -13.35 -8.07
CA ALA A 86 -6.26 -13.03 -9.30
C ALA A 86 -5.97 -14.28 -10.13
N VAL A 87 -5.52 -15.37 -9.48
CA VAL A 87 -5.32 -16.67 -10.14
C VAL A 87 -6.65 -17.22 -10.68
N ALA A 88 -7.72 -17.18 -9.88
CA ALA A 88 -9.05 -17.62 -10.30
C ALA A 88 -9.54 -16.90 -11.56
N VAL A 89 -9.33 -15.58 -11.65
CA VAL A 89 -9.69 -14.79 -12.83
C VAL A 89 -8.78 -15.07 -14.02
N GLY A 90 -7.47 -15.26 -13.78
CA GLY A 90 -6.49 -15.52 -14.83
C GLY A 90 -6.69 -16.86 -15.53
N ASP A 91 -6.92 -17.91 -14.74
CA ASP A 91 -7.06 -19.29 -15.23
C ASP A 91 -8.53 -19.69 -15.46
N ALA A 92 -9.46 -18.75 -15.22
CA ALA A 92 -10.90 -18.99 -15.26
C ALA A 92 -11.34 -20.19 -14.39
N THR A 93 -10.71 -20.35 -13.22
CA THR A 93 -11.04 -21.38 -12.24
C THR A 93 -11.96 -20.83 -11.15
N ASP A 94 -12.57 -21.73 -10.36
CA ASP A 94 -13.40 -21.31 -9.24
C ASP A 94 -12.54 -20.66 -8.13
N PRO A 95 -12.97 -19.57 -7.48
CA PRO A 95 -12.20 -18.95 -6.42
C PRO A 95 -11.88 -19.89 -5.25
N ALA A 96 -12.76 -20.86 -4.94
CA ALA A 96 -12.49 -21.82 -3.88
C ALA A 96 -11.33 -22.76 -4.25
N SER A 97 -11.23 -23.19 -5.51
CA SER A 97 -10.13 -24.06 -5.96
C SER A 97 -8.79 -23.33 -5.95
N SER A 98 -8.76 -22.04 -6.29
CA SER A 98 -7.54 -21.22 -6.18
C SER A 98 -7.06 -21.05 -4.73
N VAL A 99 -7.98 -20.97 -3.76
CA VAL A 99 -7.64 -20.92 -2.33
C VAL A 99 -7.13 -22.27 -1.85
N GLU A 100 -7.76 -23.37 -2.29
CA GLU A 100 -7.31 -24.73 -2.00
C GLU A 100 -5.89 -24.96 -2.54
N GLU A 101 -5.64 -24.56 -3.79
CA GLU A 101 -4.33 -24.65 -4.42
C GLU A 101 -3.28 -23.83 -3.65
N ALA A 102 -3.61 -22.61 -3.22
CA ALA A 102 -2.71 -21.76 -2.43
C ALA A 102 -2.27 -22.42 -1.11
N VAL A 103 -3.12 -23.24 -0.51
CA VAL A 103 -2.84 -23.92 0.77
C VAL A 103 -2.15 -25.26 0.53
N PHE A 104 -2.69 -26.11 -0.33
CA PHE A 104 -2.27 -27.51 -0.46
C PHE A 104 -1.29 -27.77 -1.61
N ALA A 105 -1.19 -26.86 -2.58
CA ALA A 105 -0.29 -26.96 -3.73
C ALA A 105 0.45 -25.62 -3.99
N PRO A 106 1.20 -25.09 -3.01
CA PRO A 106 1.80 -23.74 -3.11
C PRO A 106 2.76 -23.58 -4.29
N GLY A 107 3.37 -24.67 -4.77
CA GLY A 107 4.23 -24.66 -5.95
C GLY A 107 3.46 -24.40 -7.25
N SER A 108 2.32 -25.08 -7.45
CA SER A 108 1.45 -24.87 -8.62
C SER A 108 0.80 -23.50 -8.57
N PHE A 109 0.29 -23.11 -7.39
CA PHE A 109 -0.28 -21.79 -7.16
C PHE A 109 0.71 -20.66 -7.49
N SER A 110 1.97 -20.83 -7.08
CA SER A 110 3.07 -19.92 -7.42
C SER A 110 3.28 -19.78 -8.92
N ALA A 111 3.25 -20.89 -9.67
CA ALA A 111 3.42 -20.89 -11.12
C ALA A 111 2.26 -20.16 -11.81
N HIS A 112 1.02 -20.48 -11.47
CA HIS A 112 -0.16 -19.78 -12.00
C HIS A 112 -0.15 -18.28 -11.64
N LEU A 113 0.22 -17.93 -10.40
CA LEU A 113 0.36 -16.53 -10.00
C LEU A 113 1.45 -15.80 -10.81
N ALA A 114 2.54 -16.49 -11.17
CA ALA A 114 3.58 -15.92 -12.02
C ALA A 114 3.09 -15.65 -13.45
N GLU A 115 2.17 -16.46 -13.98
CA GLU A 115 1.54 -16.26 -15.29
C GLU A 115 0.61 -15.05 -15.31
N VAL A 116 -0.14 -14.82 -14.23
CA VAL A 116 -1.05 -13.66 -14.10
C VAL A 116 -0.31 -12.37 -13.71
N ARG A 117 0.92 -12.48 -13.17
CA ARG A 117 1.73 -11.35 -12.68
C ARG A 117 1.87 -10.18 -13.65
N PRO A 118 2.12 -10.35 -14.97
CA PRO A 118 2.23 -9.23 -15.90
C PRO A 118 0.95 -8.37 -15.96
N ALA A 119 -0.22 -9.00 -15.90
CA ALA A 119 -1.50 -8.29 -15.89
C ALA A 119 -1.66 -7.48 -14.60
N LEU A 120 -1.35 -8.10 -13.46
CA LEU A 120 -1.43 -7.44 -12.15
C LEU A 120 -0.42 -6.30 -12.02
N ALA A 121 0.81 -6.46 -12.50
CA ALA A 121 1.83 -5.43 -12.48
C ALA A 121 1.42 -4.22 -13.33
N ALA A 122 0.90 -4.45 -14.54
CA ALA A 122 0.39 -3.39 -15.40
C ALA A 122 -0.83 -2.67 -14.78
N PHE A 123 -1.75 -3.43 -14.19
CA PHE A 123 -2.89 -2.91 -13.44
C PHE A 123 -2.44 -2.02 -12.29
N GLY A 124 -1.54 -2.52 -11.44
CA GLY A 124 -1.00 -1.80 -10.29
C GLY A 124 -0.27 -0.53 -10.70
N ALA A 125 0.60 -0.63 -11.72
CA ALA A 125 1.35 0.51 -12.24
C ALA A 125 0.41 1.64 -12.68
N ALA A 126 -0.59 1.33 -13.51
CA ALA A 126 -1.52 2.33 -14.01
C ALA A 126 -2.44 2.90 -12.93
N PHE A 127 -2.93 2.06 -12.01
CA PHE A 127 -3.76 2.47 -10.88
C PHE A 127 -3.00 3.41 -9.92
N ILE A 128 -1.81 3.00 -9.50
CA ILE A 128 -0.97 3.77 -8.56
C ILE A 128 -0.51 5.06 -9.23
N TRP A 129 -0.18 5.02 -10.53
CA TRP A 129 0.16 6.21 -11.29
C TRP A 129 -1.00 7.21 -11.29
N GLN A 130 -2.26 6.79 -11.44
CA GLN A 130 -3.40 7.71 -11.35
C GLN A 130 -3.48 8.40 -9.97
N VAL A 131 -3.30 7.64 -8.89
CA VAL A 131 -3.28 8.18 -7.53
C VAL A 131 -2.13 9.20 -7.36
N PHE A 132 -0.96 8.89 -7.90
CA PHE A 132 0.20 9.78 -7.90
C PHE A 132 -0.01 11.00 -8.79
N ALA A 133 -0.56 10.85 -9.99
CA ALA A 133 -0.73 11.91 -10.97
C ALA A 133 -1.80 12.93 -10.53
N GLU A 134 -2.87 12.48 -9.85
CA GLU A 134 -3.82 13.38 -9.18
C GLU A 134 -3.14 14.21 -8.09
N TYR A 135 -2.15 13.63 -7.40
CA TYR A 135 -1.25 14.40 -6.55
C TYR A 135 -0.35 15.32 -7.40
N LEU A 136 0.39 14.83 -8.39
CA LEU A 136 1.41 15.57 -9.13
C LEU A 136 0.84 16.81 -9.84
N PHE A 137 -0.28 16.67 -10.54
CA PHE A 137 -0.88 17.73 -11.34
C PHE A 137 -1.81 18.66 -10.53
N ASN A 138 -1.80 18.61 -9.20
CA ASN A 138 -2.75 19.37 -8.39
C ASN A 138 -2.42 20.87 -8.31
N THR A 139 -3.23 21.70 -8.98
CA THR A 139 -3.10 23.18 -9.01
C THR A 139 -3.16 23.82 -7.62
N ASP A 140 -3.93 23.27 -6.69
CA ASP A 140 -4.05 23.79 -5.31
C ASP A 140 -2.77 23.57 -4.50
N ARG A 141 -1.82 22.75 -5.00
CA ARG A 141 -0.49 22.61 -4.42
C ARG A 141 0.50 23.63 -4.99
N ALA A 142 0.31 24.18 -6.18
CA ALA A 142 1.32 25.04 -6.81
C ALA A 142 1.80 26.20 -5.90
N SER A 143 0.92 26.72 -5.02
CA SER A 143 1.23 27.77 -4.03
C SER A 143 1.88 27.26 -2.72
N ARG A 144 1.76 25.97 -2.41
CA ARG A 144 2.28 25.36 -1.17
C ARG A 144 3.73 24.96 -1.42
N ARG A 145 4.73 25.74 -0.96
CA ARG A 145 6.16 25.53 -1.28
C ARG A 145 6.50 24.04 -1.41
N SER A 146 6.67 23.62 -2.67
CA SER A 146 6.88 22.27 -3.15
C SER A 146 8.13 21.66 -2.52
N TRP A 147 8.18 20.33 -2.46
CA TRP A 147 9.36 19.63 -1.95
C TRP A 147 10.51 19.72 -2.94
N LEU A 148 10.24 19.49 -4.23
CA LEU A 148 11.23 19.57 -5.32
C LEU A 148 11.30 20.97 -5.97
N GLY A 149 10.71 21.99 -5.34
CA GLY A 149 10.80 23.38 -5.79
C GLY A 149 10.07 23.65 -7.12
N SER A 150 10.72 24.39 -8.02
CA SER A 150 10.08 24.94 -9.23
C SER A 150 9.63 23.89 -10.24
N LEU A 151 10.33 22.75 -10.33
CA LEU A 151 9.93 21.64 -11.21
C LEU A 151 8.57 21.06 -10.81
N GLU A 152 8.39 20.77 -9.52
CA GLU A 152 7.12 20.29 -8.99
C GLU A 152 6.02 21.36 -9.12
N ALA A 153 6.34 22.64 -8.93
CA ALA A 153 5.36 23.72 -9.09
C ALA A 153 4.86 23.85 -10.54
N ARG A 154 5.74 23.67 -11.54
CA ARG A 154 5.37 23.65 -12.97
C ARG A 154 4.51 22.46 -13.34
N LEU A 155 4.85 21.27 -12.84
CA LEU A 155 4.04 20.07 -13.03
C LEU A 155 2.68 20.19 -12.33
N ALA A 156 2.62 20.86 -11.17
CA ALA A 156 1.36 21.11 -10.49
C ALA A 156 0.46 22.14 -11.20
N SER A 157 1.03 23.06 -11.98
CA SER A 157 0.31 24.18 -12.61
C SER A 157 -0.30 23.84 -13.98
N VAL A 158 -0.73 22.61 -14.20
CA VAL A 158 -1.24 22.15 -15.49
C VAL A 158 -2.75 22.41 -15.62
N ALA A 159 -3.18 22.90 -16.79
CA ALA A 159 -4.60 23.06 -17.11
C ALA A 159 -5.31 21.70 -17.17
N ARG A 160 -6.46 21.57 -16.50
CA ARG A 160 -7.28 20.33 -16.44
C ARG A 160 -6.49 19.12 -15.89
N PRO A 161 -6.12 19.12 -14.60
CA PRO A 161 -5.21 18.12 -14.03
C PRO A 161 -5.71 16.67 -14.11
N ARG A 162 -7.04 16.48 -14.06
CA ARG A 162 -7.66 15.16 -14.24
C ARG A 162 -7.44 14.57 -15.62
N VAL A 163 -7.40 15.41 -16.66
CA VAL A 163 -7.16 14.95 -18.04
C VAL A 163 -5.71 14.50 -18.19
N TRP A 164 -4.76 15.29 -17.67
CA TRP A 164 -3.34 14.92 -17.71
C TRP A 164 -3.00 13.68 -16.87
N SER A 165 -3.70 13.48 -15.75
CA SER A 165 -3.63 12.23 -14.99
C SER A 165 -4.01 11.03 -15.86
N LEU A 166 -5.12 11.12 -16.60
CA LEU A 166 -5.56 10.07 -17.51
C LEU A 166 -4.60 9.86 -18.68
N VAL A 167 -4.22 10.94 -19.36
CA VAL A 167 -3.33 10.90 -20.53
C VAL A 167 -2.01 10.25 -20.17
N THR A 168 -1.36 10.67 -19.07
CA THR A 168 -0.05 10.11 -18.70
C THR A 168 -0.10 8.64 -18.29
N ALA A 169 -1.19 8.17 -17.65
CA ALA A 169 -1.34 6.74 -17.40
C ALA A 169 -1.57 5.94 -18.68
N LEU A 170 -2.42 6.44 -19.59
CA LEU A 170 -2.64 5.81 -20.90
C LEU A 170 -1.34 5.75 -21.69
N THR A 171 -0.53 6.81 -21.66
CA THR A 171 0.81 6.80 -22.24
C THR A 171 1.68 5.72 -21.61
N GLY A 172 1.69 5.59 -20.27
CA GLY A 172 2.43 4.53 -19.59
C GLY A 172 1.98 3.12 -20.00
N VAL A 173 0.67 2.88 -20.11
CA VAL A 173 0.11 1.60 -20.60
C VAL A 173 0.53 1.35 -22.05
N VAL A 174 0.35 2.31 -22.95
CA VAL A 174 0.70 2.16 -24.37
C VAL A 174 2.20 1.92 -24.53
N VAL A 175 3.05 2.71 -23.88
CA VAL A 175 4.50 2.58 -23.96
C VAL A 175 4.94 1.21 -23.44
N THR A 176 4.43 0.77 -22.29
CA THR A 176 4.81 -0.55 -21.76
C THR A 176 4.30 -1.70 -22.61
N SER A 177 3.06 -1.64 -23.12
CA SER A 177 2.55 -2.63 -24.07
C SER A 177 3.40 -2.71 -25.34
N VAL A 178 3.81 -1.58 -25.92
CA VAL A 178 4.69 -1.55 -27.10
C VAL A 178 6.08 -2.13 -26.77
N LEU A 179 6.67 -1.77 -25.63
CA LEU A 179 7.98 -2.28 -25.23
C LEU A 179 7.95 -3.79 -24.97
N VAL A 180 6.94 -4.29 -24.27
CA VAL A 180 6.74 -5.74 -24.06
C VAL A 180 6.52 -6.44 -25.39
N GLY A 181 5.64 -5.91 -26.25
CA GLY A 181 5.38 -6.44 -27.58
C GLY A 181 6.63 -6.50 -28.45
N SER A 182 7.46 -5.46 -28.43
CA SER A 182 8.71 -5.42 -29.19
C SER A 182 9.71 -6.51 -28.76
N ARG A 183 9.72 -6.88 -27.46
CA ARG A 183 10.59 -7.93 -26.92
C ARG A 183 10.05 -9.34 -27.13
N SER A 184 8.73 -9.50 -27.17
CA SER A 184 8.06 -10.79 -27.31
C SER A 184 7.70 -11.15 -28.75
N GLY A 185 8.14 -10.36 -29.75
CA GLY A 185 7.77 -10.57 -31.15
C GLY A 185 6.28 -10.35 -31.41
N TRP A 186 5.65 -9.45 -30.64
CA TRP A 186 4.21 -9.14 -30.69
C TRP A 186 3.30 -10.32 -30.35
N ALA A 187 3.79 -11.29 -29.56
CA ALA A 187 3.00 -12.40 -29.09
C ALA A 187 1.81 -11.92 -28.23
N ALA A 188 0.59 -12.27 -28.65
CA ALA A 188 -0.64 -11.85 -27.98
C ALA A 188 -0.67 -12.25 -26.49
N GLY A 189 -0.14 -13.42 -26.14
CA GLY A 189 -0.08 -13.91 -24.76
C GLY A 189 0.76 -13.06 -23.81
N ALA A 190 1.77 -12.34 -24.32
CA ALA A 190 2.56 -11.41 -23.52
C ALA A 190 1.96 -9.99 -23.50
N LEU A 191 1.31 -9.60 -24.59
CA LEU A 191 0.86 -8.22 -24.82
C LEU A 191 -0.53 -7.94 -24.23
N LEU A 192 -1.47 -8.86 -24.41
CA LEU A 192 -2.85 -8.69 -23.96
C LEU A 192 -2.98 -8.56 -22.44
N PRO A 193 -2.31 -9.39 -21.61
CA PRO A 193 -2.40 -9.24 -20.15
C PRO A 193 -1.92 -7.86 -19.68
N VAL A 194 -0.83 -7.35 -20.27
CA VAL A 194 -0.27 -6.03 -19.94
C VAL A 194 -1.22 -4.90 -20.35
N ALA A 195 -1.74 -4.93 -21.59
CA ALA A 195 -2.65 -3.90 -22.09
C ALA A 195 -3.97 -3.88 -21.31
N LEU A 196 -4.61 -5.05 -21.17
CA LEU A 196 -5.88 -5.18 -20.45
C LEU A 196 -5.73 -4.89 -18.97
N GLY A 197 -4.66 -5.37 -18.34
CA GLY A 197 -4.33 -5.07 -16.95
C GLY A 197 -4.18 -3.56 -16.74
N GLY A 198 -3.40 -2.88 -17.58
CA GLY A 198 -3.23 -1.42 -17.53
C GLY A 198 -4.55 -0.65 -17.68
N VAL A 199 -5.39 -1.02 -18.63
CA VAL A 199 -6.72 -0.42 -18.82
C VAL A 199 -7.62 -0.69 -17.61
N ALA A 200 -7.64 -1.91 -17.10
CA ALA A 200 -8.39 -2.29 -15.92
C ALA A 200 -7.93 -1.50 -14.68
N GLY A 201 -6.63 -1.21 -14.54
CA GLY A 201 -6.08 -0.38 -13.47
C GLY A 201 -6.60 1.05 -13.52
N ILE A 202 -6.61 1.65 -14.72
CA ILE A 202 -7.20 2.99 -14.93
C ILE A 202 -8.70 2.96 -14.62
N ALA A 203 -9.42 1.96 -15.12
CA ALA A 203 -10.85 1.82 -14.89
C ALA A 203 -11.18 1.67 -13.40
N ALA A 204 -10.44 0.82 -12.67
CA ALA A 204 -10.61 0.60 -11.24
C ALA A 204 -10.41 1.89 -10.43
N TYR A 205 -9.39 2.69 -10.76
CA TYR A 205 -9.19 3.99 -10.12
C TYR A 205 -10.37 4.95 -10.40
N LEU A 206 -10.81 5.06 -11.66
CA LEU A 206 -11.93 5.93 -12.03
C LEU A 206 -13.24 5.50 -11.35
N VAL A 207 -13.49 4.20 -11.26
CA VAL A 207 -14.64 3.63 -10.54
C VAL A 207 -14.53 3.95 -9.05
N SER A 208 -13.40 3.68 -8.40
CA SER A 208 -13.16 4.01 -6.99
C SER A 208 -13.47 5.49 -6.72
N LYS A 209 -12.95 6.38 -7.56
CA LYS A 209 -13.11 7.82 -7.43
C LYS A 209 -14.54 8.29 -7.69
N ARG A 210 -15.25 7.66 -8.65
CA ARG A 210 -16.68 7.90 -8.86
C ARG A 210 -17.49 7.47 -7.65
N THR A 211 -17.27 6.27 -7.13
CA THR A 211 -17.94 5.73 -5.94
C THR A 211 -17.70 6.60 -4.71
N ALA A 212 -16.46 6.99 -4.44
CA ALA A 212 -16.08 7.89 -3.36
C ALA A 212 -16.81 9.24 -3.47
N SER A 213 -16.85 9.82 -4.67
CA SER A 213 -17.51 11.10 -4.90
C SER A 213 -19.04 11.01 -4.84
N TRP A 214 -19.64 9.89 -5.24
CA TRP A 214 -21.07 9.63 -5.08
C TRP A 214 -21.44 9.44 -3.60
N ALA A 215 -20.62 8.72 -2.84
CA ALA A 215 -20.81 8.54 -1.41
C ALA A 215 -20.87 9.88 -0.66
N LEU A 216 -20.15 10.91 -1.13
CA LEU A 216 -20.11 12.25 -0.53
C LEU A 216 -21.18 13.25 -1.05
N ARG A 217 -21.82 13.02 -2.21
CA ARG A 217 -22.63 14.04 -2.92
C ARG A 217 -24.10 14.23 -2.49
N SER A 218 -24.63 13.50 -1.51
CA SER A 218 -26.06 13.56 -1.17
C SER A 218 -26.32 13.68 0.34
N GLY A 219 -25.90 14.77 0.96
CA GLY A 219 -26.55 15.24 2.20
C GLY A 219 -27.58 16.31 1.82
N PRO A 220 -28.77 16.40 2.48
CA PRO A 220 -29.71 17.46 2.19
C PRO A 220 -29.08 18.84 2.39
N VAL A 221 -29.46 19.78 1.55
CA VAL A 221 -29.25 21.21 1.76
C VAL A 221 -29.93 21.57 3.08
N GLY A 222 -29.14 21.78 4.14
CA GLY A 222 -29.61 22.18 5.45
C GLY A 222 -28.41 22.43 6.36
N GLY A 223 -28.14 23.70 6.66
CA GLY A 223 -27.09 24.09 7.60
C GLY A 223 -27.44 23.60 8.99
N GLY A 224 -26.85 22.48 9.39
CA GLY A 224 -26.95 21.93 10.74
C GLY A 224 -25.75 21.03 11.00
N SER A 225 -24.93 21.39 11.99
CA SER A 225 -23.85 20.56 12.50
C SER A 225 -24.42 19.40 13.30
N ASP A 226 -25.00 18.40 12.63
CA ASP A 226 -25.64 17.27 13.31
C ASP A 226 -24.65 16.14 13.57
N THR A 227 -23.82 16.39 14.59
CA THR A 227 -23.05 15.39 15.35
C THR A 227 -23.93 14.32 16.04
N ALA A 228 -25.25 14.34 15.85
CA ALA A 228 -26.22 13.42 16.46
C ALA A 228 -26.67 12.24 15.56
N SER A 229 -26.27 12.17 14.29
CA SER A 229 -26.67 11.07 13.38
C SER A 229 -25.67 9.90 13.29
N ILE A 230 -24.66 9.87 14.17
CA ILE A 230 -23.75 8.72 14.28
C ILE A 230 -24.47 7.61 15.06
N GLY A 231 -25.33 6.89 14.35
CA GLY A 231 -26.07 5.74 14.86
C GLY A 231 -27.40 5.62 14.13
N VAL A 232 -27.55 4.57 13.31
CA VAL A 232 -28.84 4.11 12.72
C VAL A 232 -29.43 4.94 11.55
N GLY A 233 -28.64 5.77 10.85
CA GLY A 233 -29.10 6.49 9.65
C GLY A 233 -28.56 5.93 8.32
N ARG A 234 -29.32 6.08 7.21
CA ARG A 234 -28.89 5.80 5.81
C ARG A 234 -27.58 6.49 5.40
N GLY A 235 -27.12 7.51 6.14
CA GLY A 235 -25.83 8.19 5.96
C GLY A 235 -24.61 7.45 6.49
N ALA A 236 -24.76 6.55 7.47
CA ALA A 236 -23.64 5.81 8.08
C ALA A 236 -22.96 4.87 7.08
N TRP A 237 -23.74 4.09 6.31
CA TRP A 237 -23.24 3.22 5.24
C TRP A 237 -22.36 3.96 4.24
N ARG A 238 -22.67 5.22 3.92
CA ARG A 238 -21.93 5.98 2.90
C ARG A 238 -20.56 6.43 3.40
N ILE A 239 -20.47 6.76 4.68
CA ILE A 239 -19.19 7.01 5.35
C ILE A 239 -18.33 5.74 5.32
N HIS A 240 -18.94 4.59 5.59
CA HIS A 240 -18.26 3.29 5.49
C HIS A 240 -17.81 3.02 4.04
N LEU A 241 -18.66 3.26 3.05
CA LEU A 241 -18.33 3.07 1.64
C LEU A 241 -17.15 3.96 1.20
N TYR A 242 -17.15 5.25 1.57
CA TYR A 242 -16.03 6.16 1.31
C TYR A 242 -14.74 5.72 2.03
N ALA A 243 -14.85 5.29 3.29
CA ALA A 243 -13.70 4.75 4.01
C ALA A 243 -13.17 3.47 3.31
N SER A 244 -14.05 2.60 2.85
CA SER A 244 -13.71 1.37 2.13
C SER A 244 -13.00 1.64 0.80
N THR A 245 -13.40 2.65 0.03
CA THR A 245 -12.66 3.01 -1.20
C THR A 245 -11.23 3.47 -0.86
N VAL A 246 -11.06 4.23 0.22
CA VAL A 246 -9.73 4.65 0.69
C VAL A 246 -8.91 3.46 1.19
N VAL A 247 -9.50 2.53 1.94
CA VAL A 247 -8.83 1.28 2.36
C VAL A 247 -8.41 0.49 1.14
N PHE A 248 -9.33 0.29 0.19
CA PHE A 248 -9.10 -0.48 -1.02
C PHE A 248 -7.95 0.10 -1.84
N GLU A 249 -7.96 1.39 -2.15
CA GLU A 249 -6.89 2.03 -2.94
C GLU A 249 -5.50 1.83 -2.31
N ARG A 250 -5.42 1.85 -0.98
CA ARG A 250 -4.14 1.76 -0.26
C ARG A 250 -3.71 0.34 0.02
N GLY A 251 -4.64 -0.53 0.38
CA GLY A 251 -4.39 -1.95 0.47
C GLY A 251 -3.91 -2.50 -0.88
N LEU A 252 -4.50 -2.03 -1.98
CA LEU A 252 -4.07 -2.37 -3.33
C LEU A 252 -2.66 -1.85 -3.63
N VAL A 253 -2.33 -0.60 -3.27
CA VAL A 253 -0.95 -0.10 -3.41
C VAL A 253 0.06 -0.98 -2.66
N VAL A 254 -0.26 -1.35 -1.41
CA VAL A 254 0.59 -2.18 -0.56
C VAL A 254 0.74 -3.59 -1.14
N PHE A 255 -0.35 -4.18 -1.63
CA PHE A 255 -0.32 -5.45 -2.34
C PHE A 255 0.59 -5.41 -3.57
N MET A 256 0.44 -4.38 -4.41
CA MET A 256 1.28 -4.25 -5.61
C MET A 256 2.74 -4.02 -5.24
N LEU A 257 3.02 -3.37 -4.10
CA LEU A 257 4.37 -3.13 -3.58
C LEU A 257 5.08 -4.41 -3.15
N PHE A 258 4.39 -5.32 -2.47
CA PHE A 258 5.01 -6.47 -1.83
C PHE A 258 4.79 -7.76 -2.62
N GLU A 259 3.55 -8.15 -2.92
CA GLU A 259 3.28 -9.44 -3.55
C GLU A 259 3.73 -9.51 -5.03
N ILE A 260 3.69 -8.40 -5.76
CA ILE A 260 4.08 -8.40 -7.18
C ILE A 260 5.58 -8.19 -7.36
N LEU A 261 6.21 -7.35 -6.54
CA LEU A 261 7.64 -7.02 -6.71
C LEU A 261 8.56 -7.97 -5.94
N ASP A 262 8.12 -8.48 -4.78
CA ASP A 262 8.87 -9.48 -4.04
C ASP A 262 8.76 -10.87 -4.69
N GLY A 263 7.87 -11.00 -5.69
CA GLY A 263 7.88 -12.09 -6.66
C GLY A 263 7.58 -13.42 -5.98
N VAL A 264 6.29 -13.75 -5.94
CA VAL A 264 5.79 -15.04 -5.46
C VAL A 264 6.03 -15.23 -3.97
N TYR A 265 5.00 -15.68 -3.28
CA TYR A 265 5.09 -16.34 -1.98
C TYR A 265 6.42 -17.09 -1.79
N SER A 266 7.37 -16.47 -1.07
CA SER A 266 8.61 -17.12 -0.61
C SER A 266 8.35 -18.22 0.43
N LEU A 267 7.09 -18.64 0.60
CA LEU A 267 6.70 -19.91 1.21
C LEU A 267 7.26 -21.12 0.44
N SER A 268 7.71 -20.95 -0.81
CA SER A 268 8.46 -21.98 -1.55
C SER A 268 9.98 -21.90 -1.35
N GLY A 269 10.44 -21.11 -0.39
CA GLY A 269 11.85 -21.01 -0.01
C GLY A 269 12.35 -22.30 0.66
N SER A 270 12.94 -23.16 -0.15
CA SER A 270 14.04 -24.06 0.17
C SER A 270 15.27 -23.30 0.70
N GLY A 271 15.09 -22.46 1.72
CA GLY A 271 16.15 -21.95 2.59
C GLY A 271 16.47 -22.96 3.70
N PRO A 272 17.44 -22.68 4.60
CA PRO A 272 17.90 -23.63 5.63
C PRO A 272 16.82 -24.07 6.65
N LEU A 273 15.62 -23.50 6.57
CA LEU A 273 14.44 -23.79 7.39
C LEU A 273 13.31 -24.49 6.59
N GLY A 274 13.54 -24.77 5.30
CA GLY A 274 12.59 -25.40 4.38
C GLY A 274 12.57 -26.93 4.44
N SER A 275 13.20 -27.53 5.45
CA SER A 275 13.27 -28.98 5.68
C SER A 275 12.51 -29.45 6.92
N ASP A 276 11.75 -28.57 7.58
CA ASP A 276 11.41 -28.75 9.00
C ASP A 276 10.12 -29.56 9.28
N GLY A 277 9.57 -30.25 8.28
CA GLY A 277 8.46 -31.20 8.48
C GLY A 277 7.09 -30.59 8.76
N LEU A 278 6.89 -29.28 8.54
CA LEU A 278 5.57 -28.63 8.68
C LEU A 278 4.64 -28.98 7.52
N GLY A 279 3.40 -29.37 7.84
CA GLY A 279 2.34 -29.60 6.88
C GLY A 279 1.84 -28.31 6.20
N ALA A 280 1.20 -28.46 5.04
CA ALA A 280 0.61 -27.35 4.27
C ALA A 280 -0.27 -26.40 5.11
N LEU A 281 -1.14 -26.98 5.95
CA LEU A 281 -2.02 -26.23 6.85
C LEU A 281 -1.27 -25.46 7.94
N GLU A 282 -0.15 -26.01 8.42
CA GLU A 282 0.65 -25.40 9.48
C GLU A 282 1.43 -24.19 8.92
N GLN A 283 1.99 -24.34 7.72
CA GLN A 283 2.64 -23.24 7.00
C GLN A 283 1.65 -22.11 6.69
N ALA A 284 0.44 -22.45 6.20
CA ALA A 284 -0.62 -21.49 5.97
C ALA A 284 -1.05 -20.79 7.27
N ALA A 285 -1.21 -21.52 8.37
CA ALA A 285 -1.57 -20.94 9.67
C ALA A 285 -0.51 -19.96 10.19
N VAL A 286 0.77 -20.32 10.07
CA VAL A 286 1.90 -19.45 10.43
C VAL A 286 1.90 -18.17 9.59
N ALA A 287 1.72 -18.27 8.27
CA ALA A 287 1.68 -17.13 7.37
C ALA A 287 0.49 -16.20 7.67
N ILE A 288 -0.72 -16.75 7.82
CA ILE A 288 -1.94 -15.99 8.15
C ILE A 288 -1.77 -15.26 9.49
N GLY A 289 -1.21 -15.94 10.49
CA GLY A 289 -0.92 -15.35 11.79
C GLY A 289 0.04 -14.16 11.67
N ALA A 290 1.16 -14.33 10.94
CA ALA A 290 2.16 -13.29 10.76
C ALA A 290 1.58 -12.07 10.02
N ILE A 291 0.80 -12.29 8.96
CA ILE A 291 0.08 -11.23 8.23
C ILE A 291 -0.88 -10.49 9.18
N GLY A 292 -1.60 -11.22 10.03
CA GLY A 292 -2.50 -10.64 11.02
C GLY A 292 -1.77 -9.73 12.02
N VAL A 293 -0.63 -10.18 12.54
CA VAL A 293 0.23 -9.35 13.42
C VAL A 293 0.73 -8.10 12.70
N GLY A 294 1.25 -8.26 11.48
CA GLY A 294 1.70 -7.16 10.63
C GLY A 294 0.61 -6.12 10.38
N ALA A 295 -0.61 -6.58 10.09
CA ALA A 295 -1.78 -5.74 9.88
C ALA A 295 -2.13 -4.89 11.11
N VAL A 296 -2.10 -5.49 12.31
CA VAL A 296 -2.33 -4.77 13.57
C VAL A 296 -1.21 -3.77 13.85
N PHE A 297 0.05 -4.14 13.59
CA PHE A 297 1.19 -3.22 13.68
C PHE A 297 1.04 -2.04 12.73
N LEU A 298 0.70 -2.28 11.47
CA LEU A 298 0.45 -1.24 10.47
C LEU A 298 -0.62 -0.25 10.94
N ALA A 299 -1.76 -0.76 11.43
CA ALA A 299 -2.85 0.08 11.92
C ALA A 299 -2.40 0.96 13.09
N ARG A 300 -1.66 0.39 14.06
CA ARG A 300 -1.15 1.12 15.23
C ARG A 300 -0.08 2.14 14.87
N LEU A 301 0.87 1.79 14.01
CA LEU A 301 1.91 2.70 13.52
C LEU A 301 1.29 3.86 12.75
N THR A 302 0.36 3.56 11.85
CA THR A 302 -0.37 4.57 11.07
C THR A 302 -1.13 5.53 11.97
N SER A 303 -1.89 4.99 12.94
CA SER A 303 -2.63 5.78 13.93
C SER A 303 -1.70 6.71 14.72
N ARG A 304 -0.50 6.24 15.07
CA ARG A 304 0.51 7.04 15.78
C ARG A 304 1.08 8.17 14.92
N VAL A 305 1.46 7.88 13.67
CA VAL A 305 1.97 8.89 12.72
C VAL A 305 0.93 9.99 12.50
N ASP A 306 -0.33 9.59 12.44
CA ASP A 306 -1.47 10.48 12.26
C ASP A 306 -1.77 11.33 13.53
N GLN A 307 -1.73 10.75 14.73
CA GLN A 307 -1.98 11.45 16.01
C GLN A 307 -0.86 12.40 16.44
N ALA A 308 0.40 12.10 16.13
CA ALA A 308 1.56 12.81 16.67
C ALA A 308 1.70 14.29 16.22
N ALA A 309 0.71 14.86 15.52
CA ALA A 309 0.84 16.08 14.72
C ALA A 309 2.08 16.04 13.77
N GLY A 310 2.65 14.85 13.56
CA GLY A 310 3.88 14.64 12.81
C GLY A 310 3.71 15.11 11.37
N LEU A 311 2.54 14.88 10.79
CA LEU A 311 2.19 15.37 9.45
C LEU A 311 1.98 16.89 9.36
N LYS A 312 1.72 17.58 10.49
CA LYS A 312 1.65 19.05 10.54
C LYS A 312 3.04 19.67 10.81
N ARG A 313 3.89 18.98 11.57
CA ARG A 313 5.27 19.41 11.87
C ARG A 313 6.27 19.04 10.76
N LEU A 314 6.06 17.93 10.05
CA LEU A 314 6.93 17.41 9.00
C LEU A 314 6.35 17.77 7.63
N ARG A 315 6.65 19.01 7.22
CA ARG A 315 6.08 19.67 6.04
C ARG A 315 6.09 18.82 4.77
N TYR A 316 7.20 18.15 4.47
CA TYR A 316 7.42 17.45 3.21
C TYR A 316 7.07 15.97 3.26
N LEU A 317 6.74 15.42 4.42
CA LEU A 317 6.45 13.99 4.57
C LEU A 317 5.25 13.53 3.73
N LYS A 318 4.22 14.37 3.63
CA LYS A 318 3.06 14.12 2.73
C LYS A 318 3.44 14.12 1.25
N ALA A 319 4.46 14.89 0.89
CA ALA A 319 4.96 14.93 -0.47
C ALA A 319 5.80 13.69 -0.78
N GLY A 320 6.75 13.36 0.09
CA GLY A 320 7.54 12.14 -0.01
C GLY A 320 6.67 10.89 -0.17
N ALA A 321 5.63 10.76 0.65
CA ALA A 321 4.67 9.65 0.53
C ALA A 321 4.01 9.53 -0.85
N ALA A 322 3.71 10.65 -1.52
CA ALA A 322 3.15 10.59 -2.87
C ALA A 322 4.22 10.28 -3.92
N TYR A 323 5.44 10.80 -3.78
CA TYR A 323 6.55 10.45 -4.66
C TYR A 323 6.93 8.96 -4.57
N VAL A 324 6.79 8.33 -3.40
CA VAL A 324 6.91 6.87 -3.27
C VAL A 324 5.92 6.16 -4.18
N LEU A 325 4.66 6.61 -4.25
CA LEU A 325 3.66 6.02 -5.18
C LEU A 325 4.10 6.18 -6.63
N GLY A 326 4.60 7.36 -7.00
CA GLY A 326 5.11 7.62 -8.35
C GLY A 326 6.26 6.68 -8.71
N VAL A 327 7.28 6.59 -7.85
CA VAL A 327 8.41 5.67 -8.04
C VAL A 327 7.92 4.22 -8.13
N LEU A 328 7.02 3.81 -7.25
CA LEU A 328 6.45 2.46 -7.25
C LEU A 328 5.74 2.13 -8.58
N SER A 329 4.89 3.03 -9.09
CA SER A 329 4.23 2.80 -10.37
C SER A 329 5.21 2.67 -11.53
N VAL A 330 6.31 3.44 -11.52
CA VAL A 330 7.38 3.33 -12.53
C VAL A 330 8.12 2.00 -12.39
N LEU A 331 8.43 1.57 -11.16
CA LEU A 331 9.07 0.27 -10.91
C LEU A 331 8.18 -0.90 -11.34
N LEU A 332 6.86 -0.82 -11.15
CA LEU A 332 5.92 -1.84 -11.64
C LEU A 332 5.85 -1.88 -13.18
N TRP A 333 5.91 -0.74 -13.86
CA TRP A 333 6.03 -0.74 -15.33
C TRP A 333 7.39 -1.29 -15.79
N ALA A 334 8.47 -0.94 -15.10
CA ALA A 334 9.80 -1.44 -15.41
C ALA A 334 9.95 -2.94 -15.13
N SER A 335 9.24 -3.47 -14.12
CA SER A 335 9.27 -4.89 -13.78
C SER A 335 8.69 -5.81 -14.85
N LEU A 336 7.84 -5.27 -15.75
CA LEU A 336 7.34 -5.96 -16.94
C LEU A 336 8.44 -6.21 -17.99
N LEU A 337 9.53 -5.46 -17.94
CA LEU A 337 10.62 -5.53 -18.90
C LEU A 337 11.84 -6.22 -18.31
N VAL A 338 12.15 -5.93 -17.04
CA VAL A 338 13.34 -6.45 -16.35
C VAL A 338 12.92 -6.86 -14.93
N PRO A 339 13.26 -8.06 -14.46
CA PRO A 339 13.00 -8.45 -13.08
C PRO A 339 13.64 -7.46 -12.09
N ILE A 340 12.82 -6.84 -11.24
CA ILE A 340 13.28 -5.92 -10.20
C ILE A 340 13.20 -6.65 -8.86
N PRO A 341 14.31 -6.82 -8.12
CA PRO A 341 14.27 -7.42 -6.79
C PRO A 341 13.46 -6.55 -5.82
N GLY A 342 12.66 -7.18 -4.96
CA GLY A 342 11.86 -6.48 -3.94
C GLY A 342 12.70 -5.59 -3.01
N VAL A 343 13.93 -5.99 -2.69
CA VAL A 343 14.88 -5.19 -1.90
C VAL A 343 15.16 -3.81 -2.54
N VAL A 344 15.28 -3.74 -3.86
CA VAL A 344 15.52 -2.49 -4.58
C VAL A 344 14.32 -1.56 -4.41
N VAL A 345 13.12 -2.13 -4.50
CA VAL A 345 11.85 -1.40 -4.35
C VAL A 345 11.70 -0.84 -2.94
N GLY A 346 11.95 -1.67 -1.92
CA GLY A 346 11.95 -1.24 -0.52
C GLY A 346 12.93 -0.10 -0.28
N TRP A 347 14.15 -0.20 -0.83
CA TRP A 347 15.18 0.83 -0.71
C TRP A 347 14.74 2.18 -1.28
N PHE A 348 14.12 2.21 -2.47
CA PHE A 348 13.56 3.46 -3.02
C PHE A 348 12.51 4.08 -2.09
N GLY A 349 11.63 3.27 -1.51
CA GLY A 349 10.66 3.71 -0.51
C GLY A 349 11.34 4.38 0.69
N THR A 350 12.30 3.68 1.30
CA THR A 350 13.06 4.18 2.45
C THR A 350 13.83 5.47 2.13
N VAL A 351 14.47 5.55 0.96
CA VAL A 351 15.25 6.74 0.53
C VAL A 351 14.34 7.95 0.31
N VAL A 352 13.19 7.78 -0.35
CA VAL A 352 12.25 8.89 -0.60
C VAL A 352 11.59 9.35 0.71
N ILE A 353 11.15 8.43 1.58
CA ILE A 353 10.57 8.80 2.88
C ILE A 353 11.64 9.41 3.80
N GLY A 354 12.84 8.83 3.84
CA GLY A 354 13.97 9.31 4.63
C GLY A 354 14.41 10.71 4.22
N SER A 355 14.55 10.97 2.91
CA SER A 355 14.86 12.31 2.40
C SER A 355 13.75 13.33 2.69
N ALA A 356 12.48 12.93 2.58
CA ALA A 356 11.34 13.77 2.97
C ALA A 356 11.32 14.08 4.48
N LEU A 357 11.74 13.13 5.31
CA LEU A 357 11.87 13.31 6.76
C LEU A 357 13.02 14.27 7.08
N VAL A 358 14.21 14.03 6.52
CA VAL A 358 15.41 14.86 6.72
C VAL A 358 15.16 16.30 6.29
N SER A 359 14.58 16.51 5.11
CA SER A 359 14.24 17.85 4.61
C SER A 359 13.12 18.55 5.41
N SER A 360 12.31 17.79 6.15
CA SER A 360 11.29 18.33 7.04
C SER A 360 11.80 18.71 8.42
N LEU A 361 12.96 18.18 8.85
CA LEU A 361 13.53 18.50 10.14
C LEU A 361 14.07 19.94 10.15
N PRO A 362 13.87 20.69 11.26
CA PRO A 362 14.33 22.07 11.39
C PRO A 362 15.84 22.15 11.66
N TRP A 363 16.65 21.33 10.98
CA TRP A 363 18.11 21.24 11.15
C TRP A 363 18.77 22.63 11.09
N ARG A 364 18.29 23.50 10.18
CA ARG A 364 18.74 24.90 10.03
C ARG A 364 18.42 25.81 11.21
N ALA A 365 17.42 25.51 12.04
CA ALA A 365 17.07 26.29 13.23
C ALA A 365 17.85 25.81 14.47
N TRP A 366 18.27 24.55 14.49
CA TRP A 366 19.15 24.00 15.51
C TRP A 366 20.61 24.39 15.25
N TRP A 367 21.11 24.23 14.01
CA TRP A 367 22.45 24.69 13.61
C TRP A 367 22.67 26.19 13.84
N ARG A 368 21.67 27.04 13.55
CA ARG A 368 21.75 28.49 13.84
C ARG A 368 21.84 28.81 15.34
N ARG A 369 21.33 27.95 16.22
CA ARG A 369 21.47 28.10 17.68
C ARG A 369 22.83 27.62 18.18
N VAL A 370 23.40 26.58 17.55
CA VAL A 370 24.73 26.07 17.90
C VAL A 370 25.85 26.98 17.41
N VAL A 371 25.72 27.53 16.18
CA VAL A 371 26.71 28.44 15.59
C VAL A 371 26.63 29.86 16.16
N ARG A 372 25.45 30.30 16.65
CA ARG A 372 25.30 31.59 17.36
C ARG A 372 25.42 31.44 18.88
N ARG A 373 26.40 30.68 19.38
CA ARG A 373 26.85 30.94 20.76
C ARG A 373 27.54 32.32 20.74
N PRO A 374 27.09 33.31 21.52
CA PRO A 374 27.88 34.52 21.68
C PRO A 374 29.24 34.09 22.25
N ARG A 375 30.34 34.56 21.64
CA ARG A 375 31.62 34.57 22.36
C ARG A 375 31.36 35.42 23.61
N ALA A 376 31.37 34.78 24.77
CA ALA A 376 31.36 35.49 26.03
C ALA A 376 32.63 36.36 26.04
N VAL A 377 32.43 37.68 26.15
CA VAL A 377 33.47 38.66 26.44
C VAL A 377 33.58 38.78 27.95
#